data_AF-A0A7C0VT49-F1
#
_entry.id   AF-A0A7C0VT49-F1
#
_cell.length_a   1.000
_cell.length_b   1.000
_cell.length_c   1.000
_cell.angle_alpha   90.00
_cell.angle_beta   90.00
_cell.angle_gamma   90.00
#
_symmetry.space_group_name_H-M   'P 1'
#
loop_
_entity.id
_entity.type
_entity.pdbx_description
1 polymer ?
#
loop_
_entity_poly.entity_id
_entity_poly.type
_entity_poly.pdbx_seq_one_letter_code
_entity_poly.pdbx_strand_id
1 'polypeptide(L)'
;MVIEEFIPTKLFFKGLKWYGQVVDYLLETARKYRKETQVWVQAFRVPKGREEEIVKGIDLAVAKGIDSIFAWPYRAGMFSVLESGDAAKLWSLIGRTFKKYREA
;
A
#
# COMPACT_ATOMS: atom_id res chain seq x y z
N MET A 1 15.58 -13.24 -23.28
CA MET A 1 14.41 -12.52 -22.73
C MET A 1 14.90 -11.65 -21.59
N VAL A 2 15.45 -10.48 -21.95
CA VAL A 2 16.20 -9.60 -21.04
C VAL A 2 15.31 -8.40 -20.70
N ILE A 3 14.35 -8.61 -19.80
CA ILE A 3 13.52 -7.51 -19.27
C ILE A 3 13.43 -7.58 -17.73
N GLU A 4 13.91 -8.65 -17.10
CA GLU A 4 13.65 -8.90 -15.67
C GLU A 4 14.75 -8.41 -14.71
N GLU A 5 15.98 -8.15 -15.16
CA GLU A 5 17.08 -8.02 -14.20
C GLU A 5 17.23 -6.68 -13.48
N PHE A 6 16.66 -5.56 -13.96
CA PHE A 6 16.96 -4.27 -13.29
C PHE A 6 15.83 -3.25 -13.45
N ILE A 7 14.66 -3.50 -12.86
CA ILE A 7 13.83 -2.37 -12.43
C ILE A 7 14.30 -2.01 -11.01
N PRO A 8 15.07 -0.91 -10.83
CA PRO A 8 15.58 -0.56 -9.54
C PRO A 8 14.41 -0.40 -8.57
N THR A 9 14.50 -1.03 -7.40
CA THR A 9 13.52 -0.97 -6.30
C THR A 9 13.07 0.47 -5.97
N LYS A 10 13.91 1.47 -6.29
CA LYS A 10 13.59 2.91 -6.21
C LYS A 10 12.41 3.37 -7.08
N LEU A 11 12.09 2.68 -8.17
CA LEU A 11 10.98 3.06 -9.04
C LEU A 11 9.62 2.79 -8.39
N PHE A 12 9.52 1.71 -7.60
CA PHE A 12 8.28 1.30 -6.94
C PHE A 12 8.22 1.71 -5.46
N PHE A 13 9.35 1.85 -4.77
CA PHE A 13 9.38 2.23 -3.36
C PHE A 13 9.95 3.63 -3.14
N LYS A 14 9.06 4.63 -3.25
CA LYS A 14 9.38 6.03 -2.87
C LYS A 14 9.27 6.29 -1.36
N GLY A 15 8.78 5.31 -0.59
CA GLY A 15 8.75 5.31 0.87
C GLY A 15 7.58 6.09 1.49
N LEU A 16 7.44 5.96 2.82
CA LEU A 16 6.30 6.46 3.58
C LEU A 16 6.15 7.99 3.55
N LYS A 17 7.27 8.73 3.53
CA LYS A 17 7.25 10.20 3.44
C LYS A 17 6.60 10.68 2.14
N TRP A 18 7.01 10.11 1.01
CA TRP A 18 6.43 10.44 -0.29
C TRP A 18 4.94 10.05 -0.34
N TYR A 19 4.61 8.85 0.14
CA TYR A 19 3.22 8.40 0.23
C TYR A 19 2.35 9.38 1.03
N GLY A 20 2.85 9.84 2.18
CA GLY A 20 2.15 10.83 3.00
C GLY A 20 1.87 12.14 2.29
N GLN A 21 2.81 12.63 1.46
CA GLN A 21 2.63 13.84 0.64
C GLN A 21 1.57 13.64 -0.44
N VAL A 22 1.52 12.46 -1.06
CA VAL A 22 0.48 12.11 -2.05
C VAL A 22 -0.89 12.06 -1.39
N VAL A 23 -0.98 11.49 -0.17
CA VAL A 23 -2.21 11.47 0.63
C VAL A 23 -2.69 12.89 0.96
N ASP A 24 -1.79 13.80 1.36
CA ASP A 24 -2.14 15.20 1.61
C ASP A 24 -2.71 15.88 0.36
N TYR A 25 -2.02 15.74 -0.77
CA TYR A 25 -2.46 16.30 -2.05
C TYR A 25 -3.82 15.74 -2.49
N LEU A 26 -4.06 14.44 -2.29
CA LEU A 26 -5.34 13.80 -2.57
C LEU A 26 -6.46 14.41 -1.71
N LEU A 27 -6.23 14.55 -0.41
CA LEU A 27 -7.20 15.14 0.52
C LEU A 27 -7.54 16.59 0.17
N GLU A 28 -6.54 17.41 -0.12
CA GLU A 28 -6.74 18.79 -0.55
C GLU A 28 -7.58 18.87 -1.84
N THR A 29 -7.26 18.02 -2.80
CA THR A 29 -7.98 17.94 -4.09
C THR A 29 -9.43 17.49 -3.86
N ALA A 30 -9.64 16.41 -3.11
CA ALA A 30 -10.96 15.88 -2.80
C ALA A 30 -11.84 16.92 -2.09
N ARG A 31 -11.30 17.63 -1.08
CA ARG A 31 -12.01 18.71 -0.40
C ARG A 31 -12.42 19.83 -1.36
N LYS A 32 -11.50 20.29 -2.21
CA LYS A 32 -11.77 21.34 -3.20
C LYS A 32 -12.94 20.99 -4.13
N TYR A 33 -13.05 19.72 -4.52
CA TYR A 33 -14.07 19.26 -5.47
C TYR A 33 -15.24 18.51 -4.82
N ARG A 34 -15.31 18.49 -3.48
CA ARG A 34 -16.35 17.78 -2.70
C ARG A 34 -16.48 16.31 -3.11
N LYS A 35 -15.36 15.59 -3.12
CA LYS A 35 -15.26 14.17 -3.45
C LYS A 35 -14.75 13.38 -2.24
N GLU A 36 -15.10 12.10 -2.19
CA GLU A 36 -14.48 11.13 -1.30
C GLU A 36 -13.10 10.71 -1.84
N THR A 37 -12.27 10.19 -0.96
CA THR A 37 -10.91 9.77 -1.22
C THR A 37 -10.75 8.26 -1.22
N GLN A 38 -9.95 7.76 -2.16
CA GLN A 38 -9.52 6.36 -2.16
C GLN A 38 -8.02 6.28 -2.42
N VAL A 39 -7.33 5.44 -1.65
CA VAL A 39 -5.92 5.11 -1.88
C VAL A 39 -5.74 3.62 -2.08
N TRP A 40 -4.73 3.28 -2.87
CA TRP A 40 -4.32 1.91 -3.13
C TRP A 40 -2.95 1.67 -2.51
N VAL A 41 -2.86 0.61 -1.72
CA VAL A 41 -1.63 0.19 -1.06
C VAL A 41 -1.02 -0.96 -1.85
N GLN A 42 0.26 -0.83 -2.15
CA GLN A 42 1.02 -1.83 -2.91
C GLN A 42 1.25 -3.08 -2.06
N ALA A 43 0.64 -4.19 -2.46
CA ALA A 43 0.85 -5.51 -1.88
C ALA A 43 1.60 -6.47 -2.84
N PHE A 44 2.23 -5.97 -3.89
CA PHE A 44 3.05 -6.77 -4.81
C PHE A 44 4.53 -6.39 -4.75
N ARG A 45 5.39 -7.36 -5.07
CA ARG A 45 6.84 -7.19 -5.16
C ARG A 45 7.42 -6.45 -3.94
N VAL A 46 6.81 -6.61 -2.78
CA VAL A 46 7.31 -6.04 -1.52
C VAL A 46 8.52 -6.87 -1.10
N PRO A 47 9.71 -6.27 -0.94
CA PRO A 47 10.88 -7.03 -0.51
C PRO A 47 10.66 -7.67 0.86
N LYS A 48 11.18 -8.89 1.03
CA LYS A 48 11.14 -9.60 2.32
C LYS A 48 11.74 -8.72 3.42
N GLY A 49 11.05 -8.62 4.55
CA GLY A 49 11.44 -7.80 5.70
C GLY A 49 10.94 -6.34 5.66
N ARG A 50 10.25 -5.93 4.59
CA ARG A 50 9.66 -4.57 4.48
C ARG A 50 8.13 -4.58 4.59
N GLU A 51 7.53 -5.70 4.98
CA GLU A 51 6.06 -5.83 5.02
C GLU A 51 5.41 -4.78 5.94
N GLU A 52 6.07 -4.45 7.05
CA GLU A 52 5.59 -3.46 8.03
C GLU A 52 5.52 -2.04 7.47
N GLU A 53 6.25 -1.72 6.40
CA GLU A 53 6.11 -0.40 5.76
C GLU A 53 4.74 -0.22 5.11
N ILE A 54 4.16 -1.33 4.63
CA ILE A 54 2.83 -1.35 4.03
C ILE A 54 1.78 -1.09 5.10
N VAL A 55 1.93 -1.71 6.28
CA VAL A 55 1.07 -1.47 7.46
C VAL A 55 1.14 0.00 7.89
N LYS A 56 2.35 0.57 8.01
CA LYS A 56 2.53 1.98 8.33
C LYS A 56 1.90 2.91 7.29
N GLY A 57 1.91 2.53 6.01
CA GLY A 57 1.19 3.24 4.95
C GLY A 57 -0.32 3.25 5.18
N ILE A 58 -0.91 2.10 5.50
CA ILE A 58 -2.34 1.99 5.83
C ILE A 58 -2.67 2.83 7.07
N ASP A 59 -1.92 2.67 8.16
CA ASP A 59 -2.12 3.42 9.40
C ASP A 59 -2.07 4.94 9.15
N LEU A 60 -1.12 5.40 8.32
CA LEU A 60 -0.98 6.80 7.93
C LEU A 60 -2.21 7.30 7.16
N ALA A 61 -2.68 6.54 6.17
CA ALA A 61 -3.85 6.93 5.37
C ALA A 61 -5.11 7.02 6.24
N VAL A 62 -5.31 6.07 7.16
CA VAL A 62 -6.41 6.13 8.12
C VAL A 62 -6.28 7.35 9.03
N ALA A 63 -5.10 7.58 9.61
CA ALA A 63 -4.87 8.70 10.52
C ALA A 63 -5.13 10.07 9.86
N LYS A 64 -4.95 10.18 8.54
CA LYS A 64 -5.23 11.38 7.76
C LYS A 64 -6.69 11.54 7.33
N GLY A 65 -7.52 10.51 7.56
CA GLY A 65 -8.95 10.54 7.22
C GLY A 65 -9.25 10.21 5.77
N ILE A 66 -8.52 9.27 5.17
CA ILE A 66 -8.90 8.70 3.86
C ILE A 66 -10.17 7.86 4.01
N ASP A 67 -11.13 8.04 3.10
CA ASP A 67 -12.45 7.40 3.17
C ASP A 67 -12.40 5.91 2.80
N SER A 68 -11.54 5.52 1.85
CA SER A 68 -11.41 4.13 1.38
C SER A 68 -9.95 3.74 1.14
N ILE A 69 -9.54 2.58 1.65
CA ILE A 69 -8.17 2.04 1.46
C ILE A 69 -8.27 0.63 0.86
N PHE A 70 -7.73 0.46 -0.35
CA PHE A 70 -7.67 -0.83 -1.03
C PHE A 70 -6.24 -1.37 -1.05
N ALA A 71 -6.09 -2.69 -1.13
CA ALA A 71 -4.81 -3.35 -1.31
C ALA A 71 -4.82 -4.19 -2.58
N TRP A 72 -3.74 -4.15 -3.35
CA TRP A 72 -3.61 -4.96 -4.55
C TRP A 72 -2.20 -5.52 -4.72
N PRO A 73 -2.05 -6.77 -5.19
CA PRO A 73 -3.10 -7.72 -5.56
C PRO A 73 -3.60 -8.58 -4.38
N TYR A 74 -4.64 -9.39 -4.65
CA TYR A 74 -5.12 -10.42 -3.72
C TYR A 74 -3.96 -11.33 -3.29
N ARG A 75 -3.92 -11.68 -2.00
CA ARG A 75 -2.89 -12.53 -1.39
C ARG A 75 -1.45 -12.05 -1.63
N ALA A 76 -1.26 -10.74 -1.75
CA ALA A 76 0.05 -10.14 -1.97
C ALA A 76 0.82 -10.73 -3.17
N GLY A 77 0.06 -11.20 -4.18
CA GLY A 77 0.60 -11.73 -5.42
C GLY A 77 1.11 -13.17 -5.32
N MET A 78 0.83 -13.88 -4.23
CA MET A 78 1.25 -15.28 -4.04
C MET A 78 0.93 -16.15 -5.26
N PHE A 79 1.91 -16.91 -5.73
CA PHE A 79 1.87 -17.75 -6.93
C PHE A 79 1.73 -16.98 -8.25
N SER A 80 2.18 -15.72 -8.30
CA SER A 80 2.19 -14.91 -9.52
C SER A 80 3.52 -14.19 -9.73
N VAL A 81 3.71 -13.62 -10.91
CA VAL A 81 4.87 -12.76 -11.26
C VAL A 81 4.99 -11.47 -10.44
N LEU A 82 3.99 -11.21 -9.58
CA LEU A 82 3.89 -10.05 -8.69
C LEU A 82 4.10 -10.43 -7.22
N GLU A 83 4.44 -11.68 -6.92
CA GLU A 83 4.61 -12.17 -5.56
C GLU A 83 5.58 -11.31 -4.75
N SER A 84 5.15 -10.97 -3.52
CA SER A 84 6.00 -10.31 -2.53
C SER A 84 6.92 -11.32 -1.83
N GLY A 85 8.08 -10.87 -1.34
CA GLY A 85 9.11 -11.75 -0.77
C GLY A 85 8.67 -12.59 0.43
N ASP A 86 7.65 -12.15 1.16
CA ASP A 86 6.87 -12.97 2.10
C ASP A 86 5.37 -12.65 1.97
N ALA A 87 4.78 -13.13 0.87
CA ALA A 87 3.39 -12.83 0.52
C ALA A 87 2.38 -13.29 1.58
N ALA A 88 2.61 -14.44 2.22
CA ALA A 88 1.75 -14.96 3.27
C ALA A 88 1.71 -14.02 4.50
N LYS A 89 2.90 -13.61 4.97
CA LYS A 89 3.01 -12.65 6.08
C LYS A 89 2.40 -11.30 5.74
N LEU A 90 2.72 -10.75 4.57
CA LEU A 90 2.21 -9.45 4.13
C LEU A 90 0.67 -9.46 4.04
N TRP A 91 0.09 -10.49 3.43
CA TRP A 91 -1.36 -10.59 3.33
C TRP A 91 -2.03 -10.70 4.71
N SER A 92 -1.43 -11.48 5.61
CA SER A 92 -1.87 -11.62 6.98
C SER A 92 -1.82 -10.29 7.75
N LEU A 93 -0.76 -9.49 7.56
CA LEU A 93 -0.61 -8.16 8.15
C LEU A 93 -1.68 -7.20 7.63
N ILE A 94 -1.86 -7.08 6.32
CA ILE A 94 -2.89 -6.21 5.71
C ILE A 94 -4.28 -6.58 6.23
N GLY A 95 -4.62 -7.87 6.26
CA GLY A 95 -5.90 -8.35 6.77
C GLY A 95 -6.14 -8.00 8.24
N ARG A 96 -5.12 -8.15 9.10
CA ARG A 96 -5.19 -7.72 10.50
C ARG A 96 -5.39 -6.21 10.64
N THR A 97 -4.67 -5.41 9.86
CA THR A 97 -4.77 -3.95 9.90
C THR A 97 -6.14 -3.48 9.43
N PHE A 98 -6.69 -4.06 8.35
CA PHE A 98 -8.06 -3.75 7.91
C PHE A 98 -9.11 -4.16 8.94
N LYS A 99 -8.95 -5.34 9.56
CA LYS A 99 -9.84 -5.76 10.65
C LYS A 99 -9.82 -4.78 11.82
N LYS A 100 -8.62 -4.37 12.26
CA LYS A 100 -8.41 -3.38 13.33
C LYS A 100 -9.21 -2.10 13.10
N TYR A 101 -9.22 -1.56 11.88
CA TYR A 101 -9.91 -0.30 11.57
C TYR A 101 -11.38 -0.44 11.18
N ARG A 102 -11.82 -1.65 10.85
CA ARG A 102 -13.25 -1.93 10.66
C ARG A 102 -14.00 -2.03 12.00
N GLU A 103 -13.31 -2.46 13.05
CA GLU A 103 -13.87 -2.69 14.39
C GLU A 103 -13.69 -1.50 15.35
N ALA A 104 -12.97 -0.45 14.93
CA ALA A 104 -12.70 0.76 15.69
C ALA A 104 -13.76 1.86 15.43
#